data_AF-A0A432FFD4-F1
#
_entry.id   AF-A0A432FFD4-F1
#
_cell.length_a   1.000
_cell.length_b   1.000
_cell.length_c   1.000
_cell.angle_alpha   90.00
_cell.angle_beta   90.00
_cell.angle_gamma   90.00
#
_symmetry.space_group_name_H-M   'P 1'
#
loop_
_entity.id
_entity.type
_entity.pdbx_description
1 polymer ?
#
loop_
_entity_poly.entity_id
_entity_poly.type
_entity_poly.pdbx_seq_one_letter_code
_entity_poly.pdbx_strand_id
1 'polypeptide(L)'
;ELGFEDIPALMDEYNELENIYFGKTKVDNEAKLVKSKGLYEYVNLLRPPENPSTHVSYRLLIELCKIFKDNRIEHVTSKLIDYGTIKEEGKDDVEELIKLAGNYSDDFEETKIPATKITVDDSSKVALKQLADLLQKDETLEDLQNSIYSIAKENQVQPKDFFRILYQIILSKDRGPKIGPFIEDIGKKKVADAISKHI
;
A
#
# COMPACT_ATOMS: atom_id res chain seq x y z
N GLU A 1 8.50 18.34 12.70
CA GLU A 1 7.89 17.59 13.83
C GLU A 1 7.20 16.37 13.24
N LEU A 2 7.02 15.30 14.03
CA LEU A 2 6.23 14.14 13.62
C LEU A 2 4.74 14.47 13.76
N GLY A 3 3.95 14.14 12.74
CA GLY A 3 2.50 14.37 12.69
C GLY A 3 1.69 13.09 12.57
N PHE A 4 0.37 13.20 12.62
CA PHE A 4 -0.54 12.05 12.44
C PHE A 4 -0.42 11.45 11.03
N GLU A 5 -0.11 12.27 10.03
CA GLU A 5 0.15 11.88 8.66
C GLU A 5 1.34 10.93 8.48
N ASP A 6 2.24 10.86 9.48
CA ASP A 6 3.41 9.98 9.48
C ASP A 6 3.06 8.56 9.96
N ILE A 7 1.95 8.37 10.69
CA ILE A 7 1.54 7.08 11.27
C ILE A 7 1.56 5.95 10.23
N PRO A 8 1.00 6.10 9.01
CA PRO A 8 1.03 5.02 8.05
C PRO A 8 2.44 4.62 7.60
N ALA A 9 3.35 5.59 7.49
CA ALA A 9 4.73 5.32 7.15
C ALA A 9 5.48 4.62 8.31
N LEU A 10 5.25 5.06 9.55
CA LEU A 10 5.84 4.47 10.74
C LEU A 10 5.39 3.03 11.00
N MET A 11 4.10 2.73 10.79
CA MET A 11 3.56 1.36 10.88
C MET A 11 4.22 0.44 9.85
N ASP A 12 4.41 0.95 8.63
CA ASP A 12 5.06 0.23 7.55
C ASP A 12 6.58 0.07 7.79
N GLU A 13 7.24 1.05 8.41
CA GLU A 13 8.66 0.97 8.83
C GLU A 13 8.85 -0.06 9.94
N TYR A 14 7.92 -0.16 10.88
CA TYR A 14 7.94 -1.20 11.92
C TYR A 14 7.92 -2.61 11.30
N ASN A 15 7.06 -2.85 10.31
CA ASN A 15 7.05 -4.11 9.55
C ASN A 15 8.38 -4.39 8.83
N GLU A 16 9.06 -3.36 8.33
CA GLU A 16 10.38 -3.50 7.71
C GLU A 16 11.45 -3.90 8.74
N LEU A 17 11.43 -3.28 9.93
CA LEU A 17 12.31 -3.63 11.04
C LEU A 17 12.08 -5.07 11.51
N GLU A 18 10.82 -5.50 11.67
CA GLU A 18 10.48 -6.88 12.04
C GLU A 18 11.00 -7.88 11.00
N ASN A 19 10.83 -7.58 9.71
CA ASN A 19 11.33 -8.40 8.61
C ASN A 19 12.87 -8.55 8.63
N ILE A 20 13.59 -7.48 8.95
CA ILE A 20 15.06 -7.51 9.09
C ILE A 20 15.46 -8.31 10.35
N TYR A 21 14.76 -8.11 11.46
CA TYR A 21 15.02 -8.79 12.72
C TYR A 21 14.91 -10.32 12.60
N PHE A 22 13.80 -10.80 12.04
CA PHE A 22 13.54 -12.22 11.80
C PHE A 22 14.23 -12.77 10.53
N GLY A 23 15.05 -11.98 9.84
CA GLY A 23 15.84 -12.44 8.69
C GLY A 23 15.04 -12.70 7.40
N LYS A 24 13.78 -12.24 7.34
CA LYS A 24 12.96 -12.26 6.11
C LYS A 24 13.51 -11.31 5.03
N THR A 25 14.14 -10.21 5.45
CA THR A 25 14.83 -9.26 4.55
C THR A 25 16.33 -9.31 4.75
N LYS A 26 17.08 -9.55 3.66
CA LYS A 26 18.54 -9.55 3.67
C LYS A 26 19.07 -8.12 3.61
N VAL A 27 19.99 -7.78 4.52
CA VAL A 27 20.72 -6.51 4.53
C VAL A 27 22.21 -6.82 4.46
N ASP A 28 22.86 -6.49 3.35
CA ASP A 28 24.27 -6.84 3.13
C ASP A 28 25.24 -5.98 3.97
N ASN A 29 24.85 -4.76 4.34
CA ASN A 29 25.65 -3.89 5.20
C ASN A 29 25.46 -4.28 6.67
N GLU A 30 26.51 -4.83 7.29
CA GLU A 30 26.50 -5.31 8.67
C GLU A 30 26.16 -4.21 9.69
N ALA A 31 26.73 -3.01 9.55
CA ALA A 31 26.43 -1.91 10.46
C ALA A 31 24.95 -1.48 10.39
N LYS A 32 24.36 -1.46 9.20
CA LYS A 32 22.93 -1.21 8.99
C LYS A 32 22.09 -2.32 9.61
N LEU A 33 22.47 -3.58 9.41
CA LEU A 33 21.78 -4.74 9.97
C LEU A 33 21.73 -4.68 11.50
N VAL A 34 22.88 -4.46 12.16
CA VAL A 34 22.97 -4.34 13.62
C VAL A 34 22.10 -3.19 14.13
N LYS A 35 22.17 -2.03 13.47
CA LYS A 35 21.36 -0.86 13.84
C LYS A 35 19.86 -1.12 13.72
N SER A 36 19.40 -1.70 12.60
CA SER A 36 17.99 -2.01 12.38
C SER A 36 17.46 -3.04 13.38
N LYS A 37 18.25 -4.07 13.70
CA LYS A 37 17.88 -5.04 14.74
C LYS A 37 17.77 -4.41 16.12
N GLY A 38 18.76 -3.61 16.51
CA GLY A 38 18.73 -2.89 17.79
C GLY A 38 17.56 -1.91 17.90
N LEU A 39 17.17 -1.25 16.80
CA LEU A 39 15.98 -0.39 16.77
C LEU A 39 14.69 -1.20 16.99
N TYR A 40 14.55 -2.34 16.34
CA TYR A 40 13.41 -3.23 16.55
C TYR A 40 13.29 -3.70 18.00
N GLU A 41 14.41 -4.11 18.60
CA GLU A 41 14.49 -4.48 20.01
C GLU A 41 14.07 -3.30 20.91
N TYR A 42 14.60 -2.10 20.64
CA TYR A 42 14.31 -0.91 21.44
C TYR A 42 12.84 -0.52 21.40
N VAL A 43 12.21 -0.52 20.21
CA VAL A 43 10.76 -0.24 20.06
C VAL A 43 9.92 -1.28 20.82
N ASN A 44 10.40 -2.53 20.90
CA ASN A 44 9.78 -3.59 21.69
C ASN A 44 10.26 -3.64 23.16
N LEU A 45 10.80 -2.55 23.70
CA LEU A 45 11.27 -2.45 25.09
C LEU A 45 12.27 -3.56 25.47
N LEU A 46 13.13 -3.93 24.52
CA LEU A 46 14.11 -5.02 24.60
C LEU A 46 13.47 -6.40 24.83
N ARG A 47 12.19 -6.56 24.48
CA ARG A 47 11.41 -7.80 24.58
C ARG A 47 10.62 -8.04 23.27
N PRO A 48 11.31 -8.24 22.14
CA PRO A 48 10.62 -8.53 20.88
C PRO A 48 9.79 -9.82 20.99
N PRO A 49 8.68 -9.93 20.24
CA PRO A 49 7.90 -11.16 20.14
C PRO A 49 8.75 -12.36 19.71
N GLU A 50 8.33 -13.57 20.07
CA GLU A 50 9.02 -14.81 19.66
C GLU A 50 8.81 -15.13 18.18
N ASN A 51 7.65 -14.75 17.63
CA ASN A 51 7.27 -15.04 16.26
C ASN A 51 6.92 -13.74 15.54
N PRO A 52 7.23 -13.63 14.24
CA PRO A 52 6.89 -12.46 13.46
C PRO A 52 5.38 -12.35 13.24
N SER A 53 4.88 -11.12 13.24
CA SER A 53 3.49 -10.83 12.89
C SER A 53 3.18 -11.03 11.39
N THR A 54 1.90 -10.92 11.05
CA THR A 54 1.44 -10.87 9.66
C THR A 54 1.53 -9.46 9.13
N HIS A 55 2.43 -9.23 8.17
CA HIS A 55 2.64 -7.88 7.65
C HIS A 55 1.59 -7.56 6.57
N VAL A 56 0.77 -6.57 6.85
CA VAL A 56 -0.16 -5.95 5.90
C VAL A 56 0.21 -4.48 5.77
N SER A 57 0.14 -3.92 4.56
CA SER A 57 0.36 -2.48 4.39
C SER A 57 -0.71 -1.70 5.16
N TYR A 58 -0.27 -0.82 6.06
CA TYR A 58 -1.22 -0.06 6.87
C TYR A 58 -2.05 0.90 6.02
N ARG A 59 -1.47 1.43 4.92
CA ARG A 59 -2.18 2.25 3.93
C ARG A 59 -3.28 1.47 3.21
N LEU A 60 -3.02 0.21 2.86
CA LEU A 60 -4.05 -0.66 2.29
C LEU A 60 -5.22 -0.83 3.27
N LEU A 61 -4.91 -1.08 4.55
CA LEU A 61 -5.94 -1.18 5.59
C LEU A 61 -6.75 0.11 5.71
N ILE A 62 -6.10 1.27 5.75
CA ILE A 62 -6.78 2.58 5.81
C ILE A 62 -7.74 2.74 4.63
N GLU A 63 -7.29 2.47 3.40
CA GLU A 63 -8.14 2.62 2.21
C GLU A 63 -9.33 1.66 2.23
N LEU A 64 -9.14 0.40 2.64
CA LEU A 64 -10.24 -0.54 2.82
C LEU A 64 -11.19 -0.10 3.94
N CYS A 65 -10.69 0.43 5.06
CA CYS A 65 -11.50 0.90 6.18
C CYS A 65 -12.31 2.17 5.86
N LYS A 66 -11.87 2.96 4.87
CA LYS A 66 -12.66 4.08 4.33
C LYS A 66 -13.86 3.59 3.52
N ILE A 67 -13.69 2.50 2.78
CA ILE A 67 -14.73 1.89 1.95
C ILE A 67 -15.75 1.16 2.85
N PHE A 68 -15.26 0.35 3.78
CA PHE A 68 -16.07 -0.45 4.68
C PHE A 68 -16.16 0.22 6.07
N LYS A 69 -17.24 1.00 6.26
CA LYS A 69 -17.53 1.65 7.56
C LYS A 69 -18.26 0.72 8.53
N ASP A 70 -19.13 -0.15 8.04
CA ASP A 70 -19.84 -1.17 8.82
C ASP A 70 -19.17 -2.53 8.69
N ASN A 71 -19.27 -3.39 9.72
CA ASN A 71 -18.69 -4.75 9.75
C ASN A 71 -17.24 -4.81 9.22
N ARG A 72 -16.45 -3.78 9.56
CA ARG A 72 -15.15 -3.49 8.96
C ARG A 72 -14.18 -4.66 9.04
N ILE A 73 -14.12 -5.36 10.18
CA ILE A 73 -13.21 -6.51 10.36
C ILE A 73 -13.51 -7.60 9.34
N GLU A 74 -14.79 -7.98 9.17
CA GLU A 74 -15.21 -9.04 8.26
C GLU A 74 -14.93 -8.66 6.79
N HIS A 75 -15.39 -7.49 6.36
CA HIS A 75 -15.23 -7.05 4.97
C HIS A 75 -13.78 -6.79 4.57
N VAL A 76 -12.99 -6.15 5.45
CA VAL A 76 -11.57 -5.90 5.19
C VAL A 76 -10.80 -7.22 5.16
N THR A 77 -11.07 -8.14 6.08
CA THR A 77 -10.42 -9.47 6.10
C THR A 77 -10.72 -10.25 4.83
N SER A 78 -11.98 -10.28 4.40
CA SER A 78 -12.38 -10.91 3.13
C SER A 78 -11.61 -10.32 1.94
N LYS A 79 -11.48 -8.99 1.84
CA LYS A 79 -10.69 -8.36 0.77
C LYS A 79 -9.20 -8.69 0.85
N LEU A 80 -8.62 -8.74 2.04
CA LEU A 80 -7.21 -9.13 2.21
C LEU A 80 -6.96 -10.57 1.75
N ILE A 81 -7.93 -11.47 1.94
CA ILE A 81 -7.89 -12.86 1.43
C ILE A 81 -8.03 -12.87 -0.09
N ASP A 82 -9.01 -12.15 -0.65
CA ASP A 82 -9.22 -12.05 -2.12
C ASP A 82 -7.97 -11.53 -2.83
N TYR A 83 -7.26 -10.61 -2.18
CA TYR A 83 -6.00 -10.05 -2.65
C TYR A 83 -4.79 -10.97 -2.46
N GLY A 84 -4.92 -12.06 -1.71
CA GLY A 84 -3.83 -12.96 -1.34
C GLY A 84 -2.82 -12.31 -0.38
N THR A 85 -3.22 -11.25 0.34
CA THR A 85 -2.36 -10.56 1.31
C THR A 85 -2.26 -11.36 2.61
N ILE A 86 -3.34 -12.04 2.99
CA ILE A 86 -3.39 -13.00 4.09
C ILE A 86 -3.97 -14.33 3.59
N LYS A 87 -3.70 -15.43 4.31
CA LYS A 87 -4.10 -16.79 3.90
C LYS A 87 -5.40 -17.28 4.54
N GLU A 88 -5.71 -16.82 5.74
CA GLU A 88 -6.82 -17.29 6.55
C GLU A 88 -7.26 -16.20 7.53
N GLU A 89 -8.50 -16.32 8.00
CA GLU A 89 -9.11 -15.46 9.03
C GLU A 89 -8.57 -15.80 10.44
N GLY A 90 -8.98 -15.02 11.45
CA GLY A 90 -8.75 -15.36 12.86
C GLY A 90 -7.33 -15.08 13.36
N LYS A 91 -6.64 -14.13 12.70
CA LYS A 91 -5.36 -13.62 13.15
C LYS A 91 -5.56 -12.37 13.99
N ASP A 92 -5.48 -12.53 15.31
CA ASP A 92 -5.70 -11.46 16.29
C ASP A 92 -4.88 -10.19 15.99
N ASP A 93 -3.65 -10.35 15.48
CA ASP A 93 -2.77 -9.24 15.08
C ASP A 93 -3.34 -8.43 13.90
N VAL A 94 -3.93 -9.11 12.91
CA VAL A 94 -4.54 -8.44 11.75
C VAL A 94 -5.85 -7.75 12.12
N GLU A 95 -6.69 -8.37 12.94
CA GLU A 95 -7.94 -7.76 13.38
C GLU A 95 -7.70 -6.46 14.18
N GLU A 96 -6.69 -6.47 15.05
CA GLU A 96 -6.31 -5.28 15.79
C GLU A 96 -5.78 -4.19 14.86
N LEU A 97 -4.97 -4.54 13.86
CA LEU A 97 -4.52 -3.60 12.83
C LEU A 97 -5.69 -2.99 12.05
N ILE A 98 -6.73 -3.78 11.72
CA ILE A 98 -7.95 -3.29 11.06
C ILE A 98 -8.69 -2.28 11.95
N LYS A 99 -8.81 -2.54 13.26
CA LYS A 99 -9.42 -1.59 14.19
C LYS A 99 -8.65 -0.27 14.24
N LEU A 100 -7.32 -0.35 14.36
CA LEU A 100 -6.46 0.84 14.40
C LEU A 100 -6.56 1.65 13.10
N ALA A 101 -6.47 0.97 11.95
CA ALA A 101 -6.61 1.62 10.63
C ALA A 101 -8.02 2.21 10.46
N GLY A 102 -9.03 1.54 11.00
CA GLY A 102 -10.40 2.00 11.10
C GLY A 102 -10.52 3.33 11.83
N ASN A 103 -10.07 3.39 13.08
CA ASN A 103 -10.07 4.60 13.89
C ASN A 103 -9.32 5.74 13.17
N TYR A 104 -8.13 5.45 12.64
CA TYR A 104 -7.38 6.42 11.85
C TYR A 104 -8.19 6.92 10.63
N SER A 105 -8.84 6.03 9.90
CA SER A 105 -9.65 6.39 8.72
C SER A 105 -10.91 7.20 9.06
N ASP A 106 -11.41 7.10 10.28
CA ASP A 106 -12.59 7.83 10.76
C ASP A 106 -12.19 9.23 11.22
N ASP A 107 -11.03 9.37 11.87
CA ASP A 107 -10.48 10.65 12.32
C ASP A 107 -9.86 11.47 11.17
N PHE A 108 -9.37 10.81 10.12
CA PHE A 108 -8.65 11.43 9.00
C PHE A 108 -9.25 11.06 7.64
N GLU A 109 -10.35 11.71 7.26
CA GLU A 109 -11.02 11.52 5.95
C GLU A 109 -10.06 11.78 4.76
N GLU A 110 -9.30 12.87 4.83
CA GLU A 110 -8.24 13.17 3.87
C GLU A 110 -6.90 12.64 4.35
N THR A 111 -6.65 11.36 4.11
CA THR A 111 -5.26 10.88 4.18
C THR A 111 -4.53 11.43 2.96
N LYS A 112 -3.71 12.46 3.17
CA LYS A 112 -2.79 12.93 2.13
C LYS A 112 -1.91 11.76 1.75
N ILE A 113 -2.04 11.29 0.51
CA ILE A 113 -1.01 10.46 -0.10
C ILE A 113 0.25 11.32 -0.05
N PRO A 114 1.33 10.90 0.64
CA PRO A 114 2.57 11.64 0.63
C PRO A 114 2.97 11.82 -0.82
N ALA A 115 3.34 13.04 -1.19
CA ALA A 115 4.03 13.30 -2.43
C ALA A 115 5.39 12.58 -2.35
N THR A 116 5.39 11.27 -2.54
CA THR A 116 6.60 10.53 -2.79
C THR A 116 7.16 11.16 -4.05
N LYS A 117 8.40 11.66 -4.00
CA LYS A 117 9.08 12.15 -5.20
C LYS A 117 9.34 10.94 -6.09
N ILE A 118 8.33 10.54 -6.84
CA ILE A 118 8.42 9.47 -7.82
C ILE A 118 9.15 10.06 -9.02
N THR A 119 10.31 9.48 -9.33
CA THR A 119 11.00 9.83 -10.56
C THR A 119 10.33 9.05 -11.68
N VAL A 120 9.49 9.73 -12.44
CA VAL A 120 8.85 9.21 -13.64
C VAL A 120 9.51 9.81 -14.87
N ASP A 121 9.97 8.96 -15.76
CA ASP A 121 10.45 9.36 -17.08
C ASP A 121 9.28 9.82 -17.97
N ASP A 122 9.59 10.43 -19.10
CA ASP A 122 8.58 11.02 -19.98
C ASP A 122 7.60 9.98 -20.54
N SER A 123 8.04 8.75 -20.82
CA SER A 123 7.16 7.69 -21.31
C SER A 123 6.18 7.22 -20.23
N SER A 124 6.65 7.10 -18.99
CA SER A 124 5.81 6.80 -17.83
C SER A 124 4.79 7.91 -17.56
N LYS A 125 5.15 9.20 -17.75
CA LYS A 125 4.20 10.31 -17.60
C LYS A 125 3.08 10.26 -18.63
N VAL A 126 3.40 9.95 -19.89
CA VAL A 126 2.37 9.79 -20.94
C VAL A 126 1.44 8.62 -20.61
N ALA A 127 1.99 7.48 -20.20
CA ALA A 127 1.22 6.32 -19.77
C ALA A 127 0.30 6.63 -18.56
N LEU A 128 0.83 7.34 -17.56
CA LEU A 128 0.05 7.78 -16.39
C LEU A 128 -1.08 8.71 -16.79
N LYS A 129 -0.83 9.66 -17.70
CA LYS A 129 -1.86 10.57 -18.20
C LYS A 129 -2.98 9.81 -18.92
N GLN A 130 -2.63 8.87 -19.81
CA GLN A 130 -3.61 8.03 -20.50
C GLN A 130 -4.46 7.21 -19.52
N LEU A 131 -3.83 6.66 -18.47
CA LEU A 131 -4.56 5.93 -17.44
C LEU A 131 -5.47 6.86 -16.63
N ALA A 132 -5.01 8.05 -16.25
CA ALA A 132 -5.85 9.02 -15.55
C ALA A 132 -7.08 9.40 -16.38
N ASP A 133 -6.89 9.69 -17.67
CA ASP A 133 -7.98 10.00 -18.61
C ASP A 133 -8.97 8.82 -18.74
N LEU A 134 -8.46 7.58 -18.80
CA LEU A 134 -9.29 6.37 -18.84
C LEU A 134 -10.12 6.22 -17.56
N LEU A 135 -9.51 6.44 -16.39
CA LEU A 135 -10.15 6.29 -15.09
C LEU A 135 -11.15 7.41 -14.76
N GLN A 136 -11.03 8.58 -15.41
CA GLN A 136 -12.02 9.67 -15.28
C GLN A 136 -13.33 9.40 -16.01
N LYS A 137 -13.33 8.50 -17.02
CA LYS A 137 -14.54 8.13 -17.74
C LYS A 137 -15.45 7.30 -16.84
N ASP A 138 -16.75 7.60 -16.82
CA ASP A 138 -17.78 6.79 -16.17
C ASP A 138 -18.14 5.54 -17.01
N GLU A 139 -17.10 4.84 -17.51
CA GLU A 139 -17.24 3.60 -18.26
C GLU A 139 -16.88 2.40 -17.38
N THR A 140 -17.73 1.36 -17.45
CA THR A 140 -17.39 0.06 -16.89
C THR A 140 -16.31 -0.56 -17.78
N LEU A 141 -15.16 -0.86 -17.20
CA LEU A 141 -14.08 -1.55 -17.89
C LEU A 141 -14.21 -3.02 -17.53
N GLU A 142 -14.36 -3.89 -18.53
CA GLU A 142 -14.44 -5.34 -18.29
C GLU A 142 -13.16 -5.89 -17.65
N ASP A 143 -12.01 -5.32 -18.00
CA ASP A 143 -10.72 -5.71 -17.42
C ASP A 143 -9.75 -4.52 -17.29
N LEU A 144 -9.87 -3.77 -16.19
CA LEU A 144 -8.98 -2.66 -15.89
C LEU A 144 -7.52 -3.12 -15.75
N GLN A 145 -7.26 -4.35 -15.29
CA GLN A 145 -5.90 -4.87 -15.16
C GLN A 145 -5.22 -4.97 -16.53
N ASN A 146 -5.94 -5.50 -17.53
CA ASN A 146 -5.44 -5.59 -18.89
C ASN A 146 -5.28 -4.22 -19.54
N SER A 147 -6.20 -3.27 -19.30
CA SER A 147 -6.05 -1.90 -19.80
C SER A 147 -4.77 -1.24 -19.28
N ILE A 148 -4.48 -1.36 -17.98
CA ILE A 148 -3.24 -0.83 -17.38
C ILE A 148 -2.00 -1.47 -18.02
N TYR A 149 -2.05 -2.78 -18.28
CA TYR A 149 -0.97 -3.50 -18.93
C TYR A 149 -0.73 -3.04 -20.38
N SER A 150 -1.80 -2.85 -21.15
CA SER A 150 -1.73 -2.37 -22.54
C SER A 150 -1.17 -0.95 -22.61
N ILE A 151 -1.65 -0.05 -21.75
CA ILE A 151 -1.15 1.33 -21.66
C ILE A 151 0.36 1.35 -21.39
N ALA A 152 0.85 0.52 -20.46
CA ALA A 152 2.28 0.42 -20.20
C ALA A 152 3.06 0.01 -21.47
N LYS A 153 2.60 -1.03 -22.16
CA LYS A 153 3.26 -1.55 -23.38
C LYS A 153 3.24 -0.55 -24.54
N GLU A 154 2.12 0.12 -24.77
CA GLU A 154 1.97 1.09 -25.85
C GLU A 154 2.95 2.26 -25.70
N ASN A 155 3.24 2.64 -24.46
CA ASN A 155 4.21 3.68 -24.13
C ASN A 155 5.63 3.16 -23.92
N GLN A 156 5.91 1.89 -24.25
CA GLN A 156 7.23 1.26 -24.09
C GLN A 156 7.73 1.21 -22.62
N VAL A 157 6.82 1.29 -21.66
CA VAL A 157 7.10 1.13 -20.24
C VAL A 157 6.99 -0.34 -19.88
N GLN A 158 7.96 -0.87 -19.15
CA GLN A 158 7.87 -2.23 -18.63
C GLN A 158 6.66 -2.33 -17.68
N PRO A 159 5.70 -3.26 -17.89
CA PRO A 159 4.50 -3.33 -17.06
C PRO A 159 4.82 -3.42 -15.57
N LYS A 160 5.86 -4.17 -15.20
CA LYS A 160 6.33 -4.27 -13.81
C LYS A 160 6.70 -2.91 -13.20
N ASP A 161 7.40 -2.06 -13.96
CA ASP A 161 7.79 -0.73 -13.49
C ASP A 161 6.58 0.20 -13.43
N PHE A 162 5.65 0.09 -14.39
CA PHE A 162 4.40 0.84 -14.36
C PHE A 162 3.54 0.48 -13.16
N PHE A 163 3.36 -0.81 -12.86
CA PHE A 163 2.66 -1.27 -11.66
C PHE A 163 3.34 -0.76 -10.38
N ARG A 164 4.68 -0.79 -10.32
CA ARG A 164 5.42 -0.24 -9.19
C ARG A 164 5.12 1.25 -9.00
N ILE A 165 5.11 2.04 -10.07
CA ILE A 165 4.75 3.47 -10.02
C ILE A 165 3.34 3.64 -9.46
N LEU A 166 2.36 2.86 -9.91
CA LEU A 166 0.99 2.93 -9.40
C LEU A 166 0.89 2.57 -7.92
N TYR A 167 1.60 1.53 -7.46
CA TYR A 167 1.66 1.21 -6.03
C TYR A 167 2.36 2.32 -5.21
N GLN A 168 3.38 2.98 -5.76
CA GLN A 168 4.02 4.11 -5.08
C GLN A 168 3.05 5.30 -4.96
N ILE A 169 2.22 5.55 -5.98
CA ILE A 169 1.19 6.59 -5.95
C ILE A 169 0.09 6.25 -4.94
N ILE A 170 -0.43 5.02 -4.94
CA ILE A 170 -1.64 4.69 -4.15
C ILE A 170 -1.30 4.24 -2.72
N LEU A 171 -0.23 3.46 -2.58
CA LEU A 171 0.16 2.80 -1.33
C LEU A 171 1.52 3.25 -0.79
N SER A 172 2.27 4.13 -1.49
CA SER A 172 3.65 4.48 -1.13
C SER A 172 4.56 3.26 -0.91
N LYS A 173 4.29 2.18 -1.67
CA LYS A 173 5.03 0.92 -1.63
C LYS A 173 5.37 0.48 -3.05
N ASP A 174 6.38 -0.37 -3.19
CA ASP A 174 6.78 -0.89 -4.51
C ASP A 174 5.88 -2.01 -5.05
N ARG A 175 5.05 -2.58 -4.18
CA ARG A 175 4.19 -3.74 -4.46
C ARG A 175 2.91 -3.64 -3.66
N GLY A 176 1.88 -4.33 -4.14
CA GLY A 176 0.58 -4.40 -3.49
C GLY A 176 -0.30 -5.51 -4.10
N PRO A 177 -1.60 -5.51 -3.76
CA PRO A 177 -2.57 -6.47 -4.30
C PRO A 177 -2.76 -6.25 -5.81
N LYS A 178 -3.50 -7.14 -6.49
CA LYS A 178 -3.80 -6.96 -7.93
C LYS A 178 -4.41 -5.57 -8.18
N ILE A 179 -3.72 -4.74 -8.97
CA ILE A 179 -4.00 -3.30 -9.03
C ILE A 179 -5.39 -2.98 -9.61
N GLY A 180 -5.86 -3.75 -10.60
CA GLY A 180 -7.15 -3.51 -11.26
C GLY A 180 -8.32 -3.54 -10.26
N PRO A 181 -8.60 -4.70 -9.62
CA PRO A 181 -9.64 -4.80 -8.60
C PRO A 181 -9.46 -3.81 -7.44
N PHE A 182 -8.20 -3.54 -7.06
CA PHE A 182 -7.91 -2.60 -6.00
C PHE A 182 -8.29 -1.15 -6.36
N ILE A 183 -8.03 -0.72 -7.59
CA ILE A 183 -8.47 0.60 -8.09
C ILE A 183 -10.01 0.67 -8.16
N GLU A 184 -10.67 -0.43 -8.49
CA GLU A 184 -12.14 -0.50 -8.50
C GLU A 184 -12.72 -0.34 -7.10
N ASP A 185 -12.13 -1.02 -6.11
CA ASP A 185 -12.55 -0.91 -4.71
C ASP A 185 -12.31 0.51 -4.15
N ILE A 186 -11.16 1.13 -4.43
CA ILE A 186 -10.86 2.53 -4.00
C ILE A 186 -11.74 3.56 -4.72
N GLY A 187 -12.07 3.30 -5.98
CA GLY A 187 -12.77 4.22 -6.87
C GLY A 187 -11.85 4.83 -7.93
N LYS A 188 -12.21 4.64 -9.20
CA LYS A 188 -11.43 5.07 -10.38
C LYS A 188 -11.08 6.56 -10.37
N LYS A 189 -12.07 7.42 -10.11
CA LYS A 189 -11.90 8.89 -10.08
C LYS A 189 -10.88 9.34 -9.03
N LYS A 190 -10.96 8.77 -7.82
CA LYS A 190 -10.01 9.06 -6.73
C LYS A 190 -8.58 8.68 -7.11
N VAL A 191 -8.39 7.55 -7.79
CA VAL A 191 -7.08 7.13 -8.29
C VAL A 191 -6.60 8.02 -9.44
N ALA A 192 -7.49 8.42 -10.36
CA ALA A 192 -7.17 9.35 -11.43
C ALA A 192 -6.68 10.71 -10.90
N ASP A 193 -7.33 11.24 -9.87
CA ASP A 193 -6.93 12.48 -9.20
C ASP A 193 -5.56 12.33 -8.51
N ALA A 194 -5.30 11.17 -7.89
CA ALA A 194 -4.00 10.87 -7.28
C ALA A 194 -2.87 10.80 -8.31
N ILE A 195 -3.12 10.18 -9.47
CA ILE A 195 -2.17 10.14 -10.59
C ILE A 195 -1.91 11.55 -11.11
N SER A 196 -2.97 12.34 -11.30
CA SER A 196 -2.89 13.70 -11.87
C SER A 196 -2.05 14.65 -11.02
N LYS A 197 -1.94 14.43 -9.70
CA LYS A 197 -1.08 15.21 -8.80
C LYS A 197 0.42 14.92 -8.95
N HIS A 198 0.78 13.84 -9.66
CA HIS A 198 2.17 13.38 -9.81
C HIS A 198 2.72 13.51 -11.24
N ILE A 199 1.94 14.09 -12.17
CA ILE A 199 2.32 14.32 -13.57
C ILE A 199 2.42 15.81 -13.92
#